data_AF-A0A532DF48-F1
#
_entry.id   AF-A0A532DF48-F1
#
_cell.length_a   1.000
_cell.length_b   1.000
_cell.length_c   1.000
_cell.angle_alpha   90.00
_cell.angle_beta   90.00
_cell.angle_gamma   90.00
#
_symmetry.space_group_name_H-M   'P 1'
#
loop_
_entity.id
_entity.type
_entity.pdbx_description
1 polymer ?
#
loop_
_entity_poly.entity_id
_entity_poly.type
_entity_poly.pdbx_seq_one_letter_code
_entity_poly.pdbx_strand_id
1 'polypeptide(L)'
;MAEPTQARRPVNIDKDLLAILCCPDTKQDVRLAEDLLIEKLNEAVSRGQLKNRANKPVTETLDGGLIRGDRKILYPIREDIPVMLIEEGIPLEGII
;
A
#
# COMPACT_ATOMS: atom_id res chain seq x y z
N MET A 1 -5.35 4.89 -34.87
CA MET A 1 -4.43 5.38 -33.82
C MET A 1 -5.26 6.07 -32.75
N ALA A 2 -4.90 5.82 -31.49
CA ALA A 2 -5.46 6.37 -30.25
C ALA A 2 -6.86 5.83 -29.84
N GLU A 3 -6.84 4.63 -29.26
CA GLU A 3 -7.89 4.21 -28.32
C GLU A 3 -7.76 5.09 -27.04
N PRO A 4 -8.86 5.68 -26.55
CA PRO A 4 -8.83 6.51 -25.35
C PRO A 4 -8.63 5.62 -24.11
N THR A 5 -7.57 5.95 -23.37
CA THR A 5 -7.44 5.85 -21.91
C THR A 5 -8.36 4.83 -21.22
N GLN A 6 -7.80 3.65 -20.91
CA GLN A 6 -8.43 2.74 -19.94
C GLN A 6 -8.54 3.48 -18.61
N ALA A 7 -9.76 3.92 -18.32
CA ALA A 7 -10.19 4.45 -17.06
C ALA A 7 -9.75 3.48 -15.95
N ARG A 8 -8.93 4.00 -15.03
CA ARG A 8 -8.63 3.38 -13.74
C ARG A 8 -9.93 2.88 -13.13
N ARG A 9 -10.15 1.57 -13.15
CA ARG A 9 -11.29 0.97 -12.47
C ARG A 9 -11.06 1.20 -10.97
N PRO A 10 -11.98 1.88 -10.27
CA PRO A 10 -11.88 1.94 -8.82
C PRO A 10 -11.96 0.51 -8.30
N VAL A 11 -10.99 0.13 -7.48
CA VAL A 11 -10.97 -1.14 -6.77
C VAL A 11 -12.20 -1.17 -5.86
N ASN A 12 -13.29 -1.77 -6.34
CA ASN A 12 -14.55 -1.86 -5.61
C ASN A 12 -14.53 -3.12 -4.77
N ILE A 13 -13.77 -3.08 -3.69
CA ILE A 13 -13.80 -4.11 -2.66
C ILE A 13 -15.00 -3.80 -1.75
N ASP A 14 -16.00 -4.69 -1.79
CA ASP A 14 -17.16 -4.68 -0.90
C ASP A 14 -16.73 -4.60 0.56
N LYS A 15 -17.31 -3.66 1.31
CA LYS A 15 -17.05 -3.45 2.74
C LYS A 15 -17.34 -4.70 3.58
N ASP A 16 -18.29 -5.52 3.15
CA ASP A 16 -18.61 -6.81 3.76
C ASP A 16 -17.50 -7.86 3.55
N LEU A 17 -16.76 -7.78 2.43
CA LEU A 17 -15.62 -8.65 2.15
C LEU A 17 -14.38 -8.21 2.98
N LEU A 18 -14.20 -6.90 3.19
CA LEU A 18 -13.18 -6.33 4.08
C LEU A 18 -13.37 -6.75 5.55
N ALA A 19 -14.62 -6.96 5.99
CA ALA A 19 -14.92 -7.45 7.34
C ALA A 19 -14.46 -8.91 7.57
N ILE A 20 -14.28 -9.68 6.49
CA ILE A 20 -13.80 -11.06 6.53
C ILE A 20 -12.27 -11.12 6.29
N LEU A 21 -11.71 -10.18 5.51
CA LEU A 21 -10.27 -10.04 5.25
C LEU A 21 -9.55 -9.26 6.37
N CYS A 22 -9.37 -9.93 7.49
CA CYS A 22 -8.55 -9.47 8.61
C CYS A 22 -7.05 -9.72 8.34
N CYS A 23 -6.15 -8.84 8.84
CA CYS A 23 -4.70 -9.12 8.83
C CYS A 23 -4.42 -10.52 9.45
N PRO A 24 -3.71 -11.42 8.77
CA PRO A 24 -3.52 -12.82 9.22
C PRO A 24 -2.73 -12.95 10.52
N ASP A 25 -2.03 -11.89 10.94
CA ASP A 25 -1.20 -11.87 12.14
C ASP A 25 -1.95 -11.35 13.39
N THR A 26 -2.90 -10.44 13.23
CA THR A 26 -3.51 -9.70 14.36
C THR A 26 -5.01 -9.46 14.26
N LYS A 27 -5.65 -9.89 13.17
CA LYS A 27 -7.07 -9.61 12.89
C LYS A 27 -7.46 -8.14 12.97
N GLN A 28 -6.52 -7.26 12.63
CA GLN A 28 -6.79 -5.83 12.56
C GLN A 28 -7.32 -5.48 11.16
N ASP A 29 -8.22 -4.50 11.12
CA ASP A 29 -8.73 -3.91 9.89
C ASP A 29 -7.58 -3.39 9.03
N VAL A 30 -7.65 -3.58 7.72
CA VAL A 30 -6.78 -2.89 6.76
C VAL A 30 -7.60 -1.86 6.01
N ARG A 31 -6.98 -0.73 5.68
CA ARG A 31 -7.61 0.35 4.92
C ARG A 31 -6.74 0.68 3.72
N LEU A 32 -7.37 0.97 2.60
CA LEU A 32 -6.67 1.56 1.47
C LEU A 32 -6.04 2.88 1.89
N ALA A 33 -4.77 3.05 1.53
CA ALA A 33 -4.04 4.29 1.66
C ALA A 33 -4.65 5.34 0.74
N GLU A 34 -4.68 6.58 1.21
CA GLU A 34 -5.06 7.72 0.40
C GLU A 34 -3.96 8.01 -0.63
N ASP A 35 -4.35 8.49 -1.82
CA ASP A 35 -3.42 8.81 -2.90
C ASP A 35 -2.32 9.78 -2.46
N LEU A 36 -2.66 10.76 -1.61
CA LEU A 36 -1.71 11.72 -1.02
C LEU A 36 -0.59 11.04 -0.21
N LEU A 37 -0.90 9.94 0.49
CA LEU A 37 0.10 9.18 1.23
C LEU A 37 1.00 8.40 0.26
N ILE A 38 0.41 7.84 -0.80
CA ILE A 38 1.16 7.12 -1.85
C ILE A 38 2.13 8.05 -2.56
N GLU A 39 1.72 9.28 -2.88
CA GLU A 39 2.60 10.29 -3.45
C GLU A 39 3.77 10.61 -2.51
N LYS A 40 3.51 10.84 -1.22
CA LYS A 40 4.57 11.06 -0.22
C LYS A 40 5.53 9.88 -0.10
N LEU A 41 5.00 8.65 -0.14
CA LEU A 41 5.80 7.43 -0.09
C LEU A 41 6.65 7.29 -1.35
N ASN A 42 6.08 7.53 -2.53
CA ASN A 42 6.80 7.52 -3.80
C ASN A 42 7.90 8.57 -3.86
N GLU A 43 7.69 9.75 -3.29
CA GLU A 43 8.75 10.74 -3.11
C GLU A 43 9.85 10.22 -2.17
N ALA A 44 9.50 9.58 -1.05
CA ALA A 44 10.47 8.99 -0.13
C ALA A 44 11.25 7.81 -0.76
N VAL A 45 10.59 7.00 -1.60
CA VAL A 45 11.21 5.96 -2.45
C VAL A 45 12.22 6.60 -3.39
N SER A 46 11.82 7.65 -4.10
CA SER A 46 12.70 8.35 -5.05
C SER A 46 13.91 8.99 -4.35
N ARG A 47 13.73 9.47 -3.11
CA ARG A 47 14.81 9.94 -2.24
C ARG A 47 15.68 8.81 -1.66
N GLY A 48 15.30 7.54 -1.84
CA GLY A 48 15.99 6.39 -1.25
C GLY A 48 15.89 6.32 0.28
N GLN A 49 14.90 7.02 0.85
CA GLN A 49 14.69 7.12 2.30
C GLN A 49 13.63 6.12 2.80
N LEU A 50 12.84 5.54 1.89
CA LEU A 50 11.85 4.53 2.25
C LEU A 50 12.50 3.15 2.38
N LYS A 51 12.22 2.47 3.50
CA LYS A 51 12.65 1.09 3.75
C LYS A 51 11.45 0.24 4.11
N ASN A 52 11.46 -1.02 3.69
CA ASN A 52 10.49 -2.01 4.15
C ASN A 52 10.89 -2.58 5.52
N ARG A 53 10.05 -3.46 6.09
CA ARG A 53 10.29 -4.12 7.38
C ARG A 53 11.56 -4.96 7.37
N ALA A 54 11.93 -5.53 6.23
CA ALA A 54 13.20 -6.23 6.03
C ALA A 54 14.43 -5.28 5.95
N ASN A 55 14.27 -3.98 6.26
CA ASN A 55 15.29 -2.94 6.15
C ASN A 55 15.88 -2.78 4.74
N LYS A 56 15.21 -3.31 3.72
CA LYS A 56 15.59 -3.11 2.33
C LYS A 56 15.04 -1.78 1.83
N PRO A 57 15.83 -0.98 1.11
CA PRO A 57 15.34 0.23 0.48
C PRO A 57 14.26 -0.14 -0.52
N VAL A 58 13.13 0.55 -0.46
CA VAL A 58 12.09 0.42 -1.47
C VAL A 58 12.53 1.28 -2.64
N THR A 59 12.82 0.64 -3.77
CA THR A 59 13.21 1.31 -5.03
C THR A 59 12.08 1.33 -6.05
N GLU A 60 11.01 0.58 -5.78
CA GLU A 60 9.84 0.48 -6.64
C GLU A 60 8.74 1.43 -6.17
N THR A 61 8.13 2.13 -7.12
CA THR A 61 6.97 2.98 -6.85
C THR A 61 5.75 2.13 -6.50
N LEU A 62 4.94 2.67 -5.61
CA LEU A 62 3.68 2.11 -5.18
C LEU A 62 2.55 2.70 -6.04
N ASP A 63 1.68 1.84 -6.59
CA ASP A 63 0.45 2.28 -7.27
C ASP A 63 -0.65 2.58 -6.24
N GLY A 64 -0.65 1.81 -5.14
CA GLY A 64 -1.51 2.01 -3.99
C GLY A 64 -0.89 1.42 -2.72
N GLY A 65 -1.64 1.39 -1.64
CA GLY A 65 -1.18 0.82 -0.38
C GLY A 65 -2.34 0.36 0.49
N LEU A 66 -2.11 -0.67 1.30
CA LEU A 66 -3.02 -1.09 2.35
C LEU A 66 -2.39 -0.77 3.70
N ILE A 67 -2.90 0.26 4.37
CA ILE A 67 -2.52 0.62 5.72
C ILE A 67 -3.21 -0.33 6.69
N ARG A 68 -2.43 -0.97 7.56
CA ARG A 68 -2.97 -1.70 8.70
C ARG A 68 -3.67 -0.74 9.67
N GLY A 69 -4.70 -1.16 10.39
CA GLY A 69 -5.55 -0.31 11.22
C GLY A 69 -4.79 0.45 12.32
N ASP A 70 -3.68 -0.11 12.79
CA ASP A 70 -2.74 0.51 13.72
C ASP A 70 -1.85 1.60 13.06
N ARG A 71 -1.97 1.80 11.75
CA ARG A 71 -1.20 2.75 10.91
C ARG A 71 0.32 2.61 11.02
N LYS A 72 0.82 1.53 11.60
CA LYS A 72 2.26 1.27 11.71
C LYS A 72 2.87 0.64 10.47
N ILE A 73 2.10 -0.14 9.72
CA ILE A 73 2.58 -0.86 8.53
C ILE A 73 1.63 -0.57 7.36
N LEU A 74 2.23 -0.26 6.21
CA LEU A 74 1.56 -0.19 4.92
C LEU A 74 2.07 -1.31 4.02
N TYR A 75 1.17 -2.06 3.43
CA TYR A 75 1.49 -3.04 2.39
C TYR A 75 1.39 -2.35 1.03
N PRO A 76 2.46 -2.33 0.22
CA PRO A 76 2.41 -1.72 -1.10
C PRO A 76 1.48 -2.50 -2.04
N ILE A 77 0.76 -1.79 -2.90
CA ILE A 77 0.04 -2.34 -4.04
C ILE A 77 0.87 -2.02 -5.28
N ARG A 78 1.26 -3.07 -6.00
CA ARG A 78 2.02 -2.96 -7.26
C ARG A 78 1.23 -3.68 -8.33
N GLU A 79 1.03 -3.04 -9.48
CA GLU A 79 0.26 -3.60 -10.60
C GLU A 79 -1.16 -4.06 -10.19
N ASP A 80 -1.84 -3.30 -9.32
CA ASP A 80 -3.14 -3.66 -8.70
C ASP A 80 -3.11 -4.90 -7.78
N ILE A 81 -1.93 -5.49 -7.55
CA ILE A 81 -1.73 -6.64 -6.67
C ILE A 81 -1.24 -6.16 -5.29
N PRO A 82 -2.04 -6.32 -4.22
CA PRO A 82 -1.59 -6.00 -2.87
C PRO A 82 -0.55 -7.01 -2.39
N VAL A 83 0.67 -6.52 -2.14
CA VAL A 83 1.77 -7.32 -1.62
C VAL A 83 1.62 -7.46 -0.11
N MET A 84 0.80 -8.42 0.33
CA MET A 84 0.62 -8.75 1.76
C MET A 84 1.78 -9.58 2.33
N LEU A 85 3.01 -9.30 1.93
CA LEU A 85 4.20 -9.93 2.50
C LEU A 85 4.69 -9.12 3.70
N ILE A 86 4.95 -9.80 4.81
CA ILE A 86 5.40 -9.17 6.05
C ILE A 86 6.75 -8.44 5.84
N GLU A 87 7.63 -9.03 5.03
CA GLU A 87 8.95 -8.48 4.71
C GLU A 87 8.87 -7.21 3.85
N GLU A 88 7.88 -7.15 2.96
CA GLU A 88 7.62 -5.99 2.08
C GLU A 88 6.76 -4.92 2.74
N GLY A 89 6.19 -5.20 3.92
CA GLY A 89 5.45 -4.21 4.68
C GLY A 89 6.32 -3.00 5.00
N ILE A 90 5.86 -1.82 4.63
CA ILE A 90 6.55 -0.56 4.84
C ILE A 90 6.14 0.00 6.20
N PRO A 91 7.06 0.10 7.18
CA PRO A 91 6.79 0.82 8.41
C PRO A 91 6.53 2.29 8.08
N LEU A 92 5.35 2.78 8.47
CA LEU A 92 5.00 4.20 8.34
C LEU A 92 5.59 5.05 9.48
N GLU A 93 6.24 4.40 10.45
CA GLU A 93 6.90 5.02 11.60
C GLU A 93 8.02 5.96 11.12
N GLY A 94 7.77 7.27 11.19
CA GLY A 94 8.67 8.33 10.72
C GLY A 94 8.21 9.09 9.46
N ILE A 95 7.10 8.70 8.83
CA ILE A 95 6.50 9.40 7.67
C ILE A 95 5.19 10.13 8.03
N ILE A 96 4.49 9.64 9.06
CA ILE A 96 3.26 10.21 9.63
C ILE A 96 3.42 10.51 11.12
#